data_AF-A0A7W1L6R1-F1
#
_entry.id   AF-A0A7W1L6R1-F1
#
_cell.length_a   1.000
_cell.length_b   1.000
_cell.length_c   1.000
_cell.angle_alpha   90.00
_cell.angle_beta   90.00
_cell.angle_gamma   90.00
#
_symmetry.space_group_name_H-M   'P 1'
#
loop_
_entity.id
_entity.type
_entity.pdbx_description
1 polymer ?
#
loop_
_entity_poly.entity_id
_entity_poly.type
_entity_poly.pdbx_seq_one_letter_code
_entity_poly.pdbx_strand_id
1 'polypeptide(L)' 'MDSRLVILNATLFDSVNGALRPGACVTIDQDRIADVSFTSAGAGDWRVVDL' A
#
# COMPACT_ATOMS: atom_id res chain seq x y z
N MET A 1 -12.55 4.80 -18.26
CA MET A 1 -12.49 5.22 -16.85
C MET A 1 -11.30 4.51 -16.26
N ASP A 2 -10.25 5.23 -15.91
CA ASP A 2 -9.13 4.65 -15.15
C ASP A 2 -9.52 4.65 -13.67
N SER A 3 -9.89 3.47 -13.17
CA SER A 3 -10.20 3.28 -11.76
C SER A 3 -8.95 2.85 -11.02
N ARG A 4 -8.54 3.64 -10.03
CA ARG A 4 -7.42 3.35 -9.14
C ARG A 4 -7.94 2.97 -7.76
N LEU A 5 -7.44 1.88 -7.20
CA LEU A 5 -7.74 1.43 -5.84
C LEU A 5 -6.48 1.59 -4.97
N VAL A 6 -6.66 2.14 -3.77
CA VAL A 6 -5.57 2.27 -2.80
C VAL A 6 -5.98 1.59 -1.50
N ILE A 7 -5.16 0.63 -1.06
CA ILE A 7 -5.32 -0.04 0.24
C ILE A 7 -4.30 0.57 1.20
N LEU A 8 -4.79 1.19 2.27
CA LEU A 8 -3.96 1.91 3.24
C LEU A 8 -3.83 1.14 4.56
N ASN A 9 -2.66 1.27 5.19
CA ASN A 9 -2.35 0.71 6.51
C ASN A 9 -2.64 -0.80 6.63
N ALA A 10 -2.37 -1.55 5.56
CA ALA A 10 -2.56 -2.99 5.54
C ALA A 10 -1.39 -3.73 6.21
N THR A 11 -1.68 -4.89 6.78
CA THR A 11 -0.64 -5.87 7.11
C THR A 11 -0.52 -6.86 5.96
N LEU A 12 0.64 -6.91 5.31
CA LEU A 12 0.91 -7.81 4.20
C LEU A 12 1.77 -8.99 4.63
N PHE A 13 1.55 -10.16 4.02
CA PHE A 13 2.45 -11.29 4.15
C PHE A 13 3.57 -11.19 3.10
N ASP A 14 4.81 -11.03 3.57
CA ASP A 14 6.01 -11.07 2.76
C ASP A 14 6.48 -12.52 2.64
N SER A 15 6.22 -13.13 1.49
CA SER A 15 6.57 -14.53 1.23
C SER A 15 8.07 -14.79 1.09
N VAL A 16 8.87 -13.76 0.80
CA VAL A 16 10.33 -13.87 0.67
C VAL A 16 10.95 -14.03 2.07
N ASN A 17 10.48 -13.22 3.01
CA ASN A 17 10.99 -13.21 4.39
C ASN A 17 10.16 -14.09 5.34
N GLY A 18 9.03 -14.62 4.89
CA GLY A 18 8.10 -15.41 5.72
C GLY A 18 7.51 -14.61 6.88
N ALA A 19 7.29 -13.30 6.70
CA ALA A 19 6.94 -12.39 7.78
C ALA A 19 5.72 -11.53 7.45
N LEU A 20 4.93 -11.18 8.47
CA LEU A 20 3.87 -10.17 8.35
C LEU A 20 4.47 -8.77 8.52
N ARG A 21 4.23 -7.90 7.54
CA ARG A 21 4.72 -6.52 7.49
C ARG A 21 3.54 -5.55 7.63
N PRO A 22 3.39 -4.87 8.78
CA PRO A 22 2.35 -3.87 8.97
C PRO A 22 2.68 -2.57 8.21
N GLY A 23 1.67 -1.70 8.04
CA GLY A 23 1.85 -0.34 7.50
C GLY A 23 2.02 -0.28 5.98
N ALA A 24 1.51 -1.26 5.24
CA ALA A 24 1.58 -1.23 3.79
C ALA A 24 0.55 -0.29 3.16
N CYS A 25 0.97 0.39 2.11
CA CYS A 25 0.14 1.12 1.16
C CYS A 25 0.27 0.42 -0.20
N VAL A 26 -0.84 -0.12 -0.71
CA VAL A 26 -0.88 -0.82 -2.01
C VAL A 26 -1.68 0.01 -2.99
N THR A 27 -1.07 0.38 -4.12
CA THR A 27 -1.78 0.94 -5.25
C THR A 27 -2.08 -0.15 -6.26
N ILE A 28 -3.34 -0.27 -6.64
CA ILE A 28 -3.81 -1.13 -7.74
C ILE A 28 -4.33 -0.21 -8.84
N ASP A 29 -3.79 -0.40 -10.04
CA ASP A 29 -4.25 0.24 -11.27
C ASP A 29 -4.91 -0.82 -12.14
N GLN A 30 -6.21 -0.66 -12.38
CA GLN A 30 -7.05 -1.65 -13.05
C GLN A 30 -6.93 -3.05 -12.40
N ASP A 31 -6.28 -4.01 -13.06
CA ASP A 31 -6.10 -5.39 -12.62
C ASP A 31 -4.69 -5.69 -12.08
N ARG A 32 -3.82 -4.68 -11.97
CA ARG A 32 -2.42 -4.86 -11.59
C ARG A 32 -2.03 -4.05 -10.37
N ILE A 33 -1.17 -4.65 -9.55
CA ILE A 33 -0.46 -3.91 -8.51
C ILE A 33 0.53 -2.98 -9.20
N ALA A 34 0.36 -1.67 -9.01
CA ALA A 34 1.23 -0.64 -9.55
C ALA A 34 2.36 -0.30 -8.56
N ASP A 35 2.08 -0.29 -7.25
CA ASP A 35 3.05 0.02 -6.21
C ASP A 35 2.71 -0.64 -4.87
N VAL A 36 3.73 -0.99 -4.11
CA VAL A 36 3.65 -1.41 -2.70
C VAL A 36 4.71 -0.65 -1.92
N SER A 37 4.27 0.29 -1.08
CA SER A 37 5.14 1.03 -0.16
C SER A 37 4.80 0.69 1.29
N PHE A 38 5.77 0.80 2.18
CA PHE A 38 5.57 0.59 3.61
C PHE A 38 5.81 1.91 4.33
N THR A 39 4.86 2.36 5.14
CA THR A 39 5.08 3.50 6.02
C THR A 39 6.08 3.08 7.08
N SER A 40 7.28 3.67 7.05
CA SER A 40 8.18 3.59 8.19
C SER A 40 7.46 4.25 9.38
N ALA A 41 7.38 3.57 10.52
CA ALA A 41 6.61 3.97 11.71
C ALA A 41 7.03 5.33 12.36
N GLY A 42 7.79 6.18 11.67
CA GLY A 42 8.21 7.51 12.12
C GLY A 42 7.88 8.68 11.19
N ALA A 43 7.30 8.45 10.01
CA ALA A 43 6.89 9.53 9.10
C ALA A 43 5.37 9.59 9.04
N GLY A 44 4.76 10.58 9.68
CA GLY A 44 3.32 10.82 9.60
C GLY A 44 2.91 11.05 8.15
N ASP A 45 2.26 10.07 7.54
CA ASP A 45 1.92 10.07 6.11
C ASP A 45 0.51 10.64 5.93
N TRP A 46 0.40 11.97 5.90
CA TRP A 46 -0.80 12.67 5.45
C TRP A 46 -0.82 12.61 3.92
N ARG A 47 -1.45 11.60 3.35
CA ARG A 47 -1.69 11.56 1.90
C ARG A 47 -3.05 12.14 1.58
N VAL A 48 -3.05 13.28 0.90
CA VAL A 48 -4.24 13.82 0.24
C VAL A 48 -4.50 12.92 -0.97
N VAL A 49 -5.59 12.17 -0.91
CA VAL A 49 -6.13 11.45 -2.07
C VAL A 49 -7.18 12.36 -2.68
N ASP A 50 -6.86 12.96 -3.82
CA ASP A 50 -7.86 13.64 -4.64
C ASP A 50 -8.59 12.56 -5.45
N LEU A 51 -9.93 12.53 -5.35
CA LEU A 51 -10.83 11.55 -5.98
C LEU A 51 -11.45 12.11 -7.25
#